data_AF-A0A0D1DWG0-F1
#
_entry.id   AF-A0A0D1DWG0-F1
#
_cell.length_a   1.000
_cell.length_b   1.000
_cell.length_c   1.000
_cell.angle_alpha   90.00
_cell.angle_beta   90.00
_cell.angle_gamma   90.00
#
_symmetry.space_group_name_H-M   'P 1'
#
loop_
_entity.id
_entity.type
_entity.pdbx_description
1 polymer ?
#
loop_
_entity_poly.entity_id
_entity_poly.type
_entity_poly.pdbx_seq_one_letter_code
_entity_poly.pdbx_strand_id
1 'polypeptide(L)'
;MSSEAGVDAASGSAGDLSPLIIDMDIFSQLLEMDDEDDREFSKSIVWNYFDQAITTFKEMDVALDTKNLTELSTLGHFLKGSSAAVGVIKVRDSCEHMQHYGKCHGEDGISDLTEDEALKKLTATLRDVKVQYREAAKALKAFYDEQDAEEANEANDDDDDDEEQQQDVPKHDAESNDPDVAPPA
;
A
#
# COMPACT_ATOMS: atom_id res chain seq x y z
N MET A 1 17.36 -41.02 21.34
CA MET A 1 16.54 -41.60 20.25
C MET A 1 15.12 -41.16 20.58
N SER A 2 14.55 -40.11 19.99
CA SER A 2 14.73 -39.42 18.70
C SER A 2 14.17 -37.98 18.94
N SER A 3 14.82 -36.88 18.54
CA SER A 3 14.73 -36.23 17.21
C SER A 3 13.30 -36.34 16.63
N GLU A 4 12.57 -35.27 16.28
CA GLU A 4 12.86 -34.15 15.37
C GLU A 4 11.86 -33.00 15.70
N ALA A 5 12.27 -31.73 15.86
CA ALA A 5 12.44 -30.71 14.82
C ALA A 5 11.16 -30.42 14.00
N GLY A 6 10.71 -29.17 14.08
CA GLY A 6 9.59 -28.60 13.33
C GLY A 6 9.40 -27.12 13.64
N VAL A 7 10.50 -26.36 13.51
CA VAL A 7 10.48 -24.90 13.50
C VAL A 7 10.12 -24.47 12.08
N ASP A 8 8.83 -24.29 11.79
CA ASP A 8 8.43 -23.57 10.58
C ASP A 8 8.48 -22.07 10.85
N ALA A 9 9.70 -21.57 10.79
CA ALA A 9 10.01 -20.18 10.49
C ALA A 9 9.97 -20.00 8.97
N ALA A 10 8.77 -19.80 8.42
CA ALA A 10 8.59 -19.35 7.04
C ALA A 10 7.18 -18.79 6.81
N SER A 11 6.97 -17.53 7.19
CA SER A 11 6.05 -16.65 6.47
C SER A 11 6.48 -15.21 6.71
N GLY A 12 7.53 -14.80 6.00
CA GLY A 12 7.80 -13.39 5.75
C GLY A 12 6.85 -12.93 4.64
N SER A 13 5.57 -12.81 4.96
CA SER A 13 4.55 -12.39 4.01
C SER A 13 4.50 -10.85 3.96
N ALA A 14 4.82 -10.30 2.80
CA ALA A 14 3.82 -9.65 1.96
C ALA A 14 2.50 -9.26 2.69
N GLY A 15 2.25 -7.95 2.83
CA GLY A 15 0.89 -7.42 2.95
C GLY A 15 0.00 -7.80 4.14
N ASP A 16 0.49 -7.96 5.38
CA ASP A 16 -0.44 -8.17 6.52
C ASP A 16 -1.14 -6.85 6.92
N LEU A 17 -2.31 -6.58 6.32
CA LEU A 17 -3.27 -5.54 6.76
C LEU A 17 -3.91 -5.96 8.09
N SER A 18 -3.10 -5.99 9.14
CA SER A 18 -3.57 -6.33 10.48
C SER A 18 -4.67 -5.36 10.92
N PRO A 19 -5.78 -5.84 11.51
CA PRO A 19 -6.85 -4.99 12.03
C PRO A 19 -6.40 -4.10 13.21
N LEU A 20 -5.18 -4.32 13.71
CA LEU A 20 -4.54 -3.46 14.71
C LEU A 20 -3.83 -2.24 14.10
N ILE A 21 -3.64 -2.23 12.78
CA ILE A 21 -2.92 -1.19 12.04
C ILE A 21 -3.91 -0.43 11.16
N ILE A 22 -4.74 -1.17 10.40
CA ILE A 22 -5.70 -0.64 9.45
C ILE A 22 -7.12 -1.00 9.89
N ASP A 23 -7.98 0.01 9.90
CA ASP A 23 -9.42 -0.12 10.07
C ASP A 23 -10.00 -0.65 8.76
N MET A 24 -10.24 -1.95 8.71
CA MET A 24 -10.69 -2.62 7.49
C MET A 24 -12.09 -2.18 7.07
N ASP A 25 -12.95 -1.71 7.99
CA ASP A 25 -14.28 -1.23 7.61
C ASP A 25 -14.17 0.10 6.84
N ILE A 26 -13.30 1.00 7.31
CA ILE A 26 -13.03 2.28 6.63
C ILE A 26 -12.25 2.05 5.34
N PHE A 27 -11.24 1.20 5.37
CA PHE A 27 -10.41 0.93 4.20
C PHE A 27 -11.22 0.22 3.11
N SER A 28 -12.10 -0.72 3.45
CA SER A 28 -13.01 -1.35 2.47
C SER A 28 -13.97 -0.34 1.85
N GLN A 29 -14.53 0.59 2.62
CA GLN A 29 -15.35 1.67 2.07
C GLN A 29 -14.57 2.55 1.08
N LEU A 30 -13.27 2.78 1.33
CA LEU A 30 -12.41 3.51 0.40
C LEU A 30 -12.18 2.69 -0.89
N LEU A 31 -12.00 1.38 -0.78
CA LEU A 31 -11.84 0.46 -1.92
C LEU A 31 -13.13 0.30 -2.74
N GLU A 32 -14.30 0.42 -2.12
CA GLU A 32 -15.61 0.41 -2.80
C GLU A 32 -15.86 1.65 -3.66
N MET A 33 -15.02 2.69 -3.52
CA MET A 33 -15.07 3.88 -4.36
C MET A 33 -14.24 3.77 -5.64
N ASP A 34 -13.45 2.71 -5.79
CA ASP A 34 -12.76 2.41 -7.03
C ASP A 34 -13.75 1.94 -8.12
N ASP A 35 -13.39 2.16 -9.38
CA ASP A 35 -14.10 1.56 -10.51
C ASP A 35 -13.78 0.05 -10.57
N GLU A 36 -14.66 -0.76 -11.19
CA GLU A 36 -14.60 -2.24 -11.12
C GLU A 36 -13.28 -2.84 -11.63
N ASP A 37 -12.55 -2.12 -12.49
CA ASP A 37 -11.39 -2.62 -13.22
C ASP A 37 -10.05 -2.00 -12.78
N ASP A 38 -10.03 -1.09 -11.79
CA ASP A 38 -8.77 -0.53 -11.28
C ASP A 38 -8.81 -0.13 -9.79
N ARG A 39 -7.66 0.28 -9.25
CA ARG A 39 -7.51 0.85 -7.90
C ARG A 39 -7.04 2.29 -7.89
N GLU A 40 -7.21 3.02 -8.99
CA GLU A 40 -6.55 4.31 -9.17
C GLU A 40 -7.01 5.32 -8.10
N PHE A 41 -8.31 5.33 -7.78
CA PHE A 41 -8.86 6.27 -6.83
C PHE A 41 -8.33 6.05 -5.41
N SER A 42 -8.49 4.85 -4.85
CA SER A 42 -8.06 4.53 -3.49
C SER A 42 -6.55 4.65 -3.35
N LYS A 43 -5.78 4.20 -4.35
CA LYS A 43 -4.32 4.35 -4.41
C LYS A 43 -3.93 5.83 -4.39
N SER A 44 -4.61 6.69 -5.17
CA SER A 44 -4.33 8.13 -5.17
C SER A 44 -4.53 8.77 -3.80
N ILE A 45 -5.59 8.40 -3.07
CA ILE A 45 -5.87 8.89 -1.72
C ILE A 45 -4.79 8.44 -0.73
N VAL A 46 -4.39 7.17 -0.79
CA VAL A 46 -3.35 6.60 0.08
C VAL A 46 -1.97 7.22 -0.17
N TRP A 47 -1.59 7.46 -1.43
CA TRP A 47 -0.32 8.12 -1.76
C TRP A 47 -0.33 9.59 -1.33
N ASN A 48 -1.44 10.28 -1.54
CA ASN A 48 -1.60 11.65 -1.06
C ASN A 48 -1.47 11.73 0.47
N TYR A 49 -2.04 10.77 1.20
CA TYR A 49 -1.84 10.63 2.64
C TYR A 49 -0.37 10.48 3.02
N PHE A 50 0.42 9.68 2.28
CA PHE A 50 1.84 9.53 2.58
C PHE A 50 2.62 10.84 2.46
N ASP A 51 2.35 11.61 1.40
CA ASP A 51 3.01 12.91 1.18
C ASP A 51 2.59 13.93 2.24
N GLN A 52 1.31 13.98 2.59
CA GLN A 52 0.80 14.81 3.68
C GLN A 52 1.48 14.45 5.01
N ALA A 53 1.52 13.17 5.37
CA ALA A 53 2.12 12.71 6.62
C ALA A 53 3.60 13.09 6.73
N ILE A 54 4.39 12.86 5.68
CA ILE A 54 5.82 13.21 5.66
C ILE A 54 6.01 14.72 5.80
N THR A 55 5.19 15.53 5.14
CA THR A 55 5.26 16.99 5.22
C THR A 55 4.91 17.47 6.63
N THR A 56 3.77 17.01 7.17
CA THR A 56 3.30 17.36 8.50
C THR A 56 4.30 16.94 9.58
N PHE A 57 4.97 15.80 9.46
CA PHE A 57 6.01 15.41 10.42
C PHE A 57 7.20 16.36 10.47
N LYS A 58 7.61 16.93 9.33
CA LYS A 58 8.69 17.93 9.30
C LYS A 58 8.23 19.21 9.99
N GLU A 59 6.99 19.64 9.76
CA GLU A 59 6.41 20.81 10.42
C GLU A 59 6.26 20.58 11.93
N MET A 60 5.86 19.38 12.35
CA MET A 60 5.78 18.99 13.76
C MET A 60 7.16 19.01 14.43
N ASP A 61 8.22 18.55 13.75
CA ASP A 61 9.59 18.64 14.29
C ASP A 61 9.99 20.11 14.54
N VAL A 62 9.74 20.99 13.56
CA VAL A 62 10.03 22.43 13.70
C VAL A 62 9.21 23.07 14.81
N ALA A 63 7.92 22.73 14.90
CA ALA A 63 7.05 23.22 15.96
C ALA A 63 7.51 22.73 17.34
N LEU A 64 8.01 21.50 17.44
CA LEU A 64 8.55 20.96 18.68
C LEU A 64 9.86 21.65 19.10
N ASP A 65 10.77 21.87 18.16
CA ASP A 65 12.03 22.60 18.40
C ASP A 65 11.78 24.03 18.88
N THR A 66 10.74 24.68 18.34
CA THR A 66 10.31 26.02 18.74
C THR A 66 9.32 26.03 19.91
N LYS A 67 8.98 24.85 20.45
CA LYS A 67 8.02 24.66 21.55
C LYS A 67 6.64 25.28 21.28
N ASN A 68 6.21 25.31 20.02
CA ASN A 68 4.93 25.85 19.62
C ASN A 68 3.79 24.84 19.81
N LEU A 69 3.19 24.83 21.00
CA LEU A 69 2.12 23.91 21.38
C LEU A 69 0.86 24.05 20.52
N THR A 70 0.48 25.28 20.19
CA THR A 70 -0.69 25.58 19.33
C THR A 70 -0.53 24.98 17.94
N GLU A 71 0.67 25.12 17.36
CA GLU A 71 0.98 24.55 16.04
C GLU A 71 0.96 23.02 16.10
N LEU A 72 1.59 22.42 17.12
CA LEU A 72 1.56 20.97 17.32
C LEU A 72 0.12 20.44 17.47
N SER A 73 -0.76 21.16 18.15
CA SER A 73 -2.18 20.80 18.23
C SER A 73 -2.87 20.85 16.86
N THR A 74 -2.57 21.88 16.07
CA THR A 74 -3.17 22.08 14.74
C THR A 74 -2.72 21.00 13.76
N LEU A 75 -1.43 20.73 13.72
CA LEU A 75 -0.84 19.67 12.89
C LEU A 75 -1.33 18.28 13.32
N GLY A 76 -1.45 18.03 14.63
CA GLY A 76 -2.04 16.80 15.16
C GLY A 76 -3.49 16.62 14.70
N HIS A 77 -4.31 17.66 14.77
CA HIS A 77 -5.69 17.61 14.26
C HIS A 77 -5.77 17.33 12.76
N PHE A 78 -4.92 17.99 11.97
CA PHE A 78 -4.86 17.80 10.52
C PHE A 78 -4.52 16.34 10.16
N LEU A 79 -3.42 15.81 10.72
CA LEU A 79 -2.97 14.46 10.40
C LEU A 79 -3.90 13.38 10.96
N LYS A 80 -4.60 13.64 12.07
CA LYS A 80 -5.70 12.79 12.57
C LYS A 80 -6.77 12.61 11.51
N GLY A 81 -7.25 13.70 10.92
CA GLY A 81 -8.29 13.66 9.88
C GLY A 81 -7.84 12.91 8.64
N SER A 82 -6.62 13.20 8.17
CA SER A 82 -6.02 12.52 7.02
C SER A 82 -5.85 11.01 7.26
N SER A 83 -5.36 10.62 8.45
CA SER A 83 -5.20 9.20 8.83
C SER A 83 -6.54 8.48 8.99
N ALA A 84 -7.57 9.15 9.48
CA ALA A 84 -8.91 8.58 9.59
C ALA A 84 -9.53 8.27 8.22
N ALA A 85 -9.28 9.10 7.21
CA ALA A 85 -9.81 8.90 5.86
C ALA A 85 -9.26 7.64 5.16
N VAL A 86 -8.06 7.20 5.52
CA VAL A 86 -7.42 5.98 4.97
C VAL A 86 -7.45 4.79 5.93
N GLY A 87 -8.13 4.92 7.08
CA GLY A 87 -8.25 3.85 8.08
C GLY A 87 -7.00 3.57 8.91
N VAL A 88 -6.01 4.47 8.98
CA VAL A 88 -4.78 4.23 9.77
C VAL A 88 -5.02 4.54 11.26
N ILE A 89 -5.35 3.51 12.03
CA ILE A 89 -5.86 3.61 13.40
C ILE A 89 -4.86 4.26 14.36
N LYS A 90 -3.66 3.66 14.48
CA LYS A 90 -2.69 4.08 15.52
C LYS A 90 -2.23 5.53 15.33
N VAL A 91 -2.04 5.95 14.08
CA VAL A 91 -1.65 7.33 13.75
C VAL A 91 -2.80 8.28 14.08
N ARG A 92 -4.04 7.95 13.70
CA ARG A 92 -5.23 8.74 14.06
C ARG A 92 -5.31 8.99 15.57
N ASP A 93 -5.21 7.93 16.37
CA ASP A 93 -5.39 8.00 17.83
C ASP A 93 -4.23 8.77 18.48
N SER A 94 -3.00 8.50 18.07
CA SER A 94 -1.84 9.21 18.62
C SER A 94 -1.84 10.69 18.21
N CYS A 95 -2.32 11.04 17.02
CA CYS A 95 -2.52 12.42 16.59
C CYS A 95 -3.65 13.13 17.35
N GLU A 96 -4.69 12.42 17.80
CA GLU A 96 -5.68 12.95 18.75
C GLU A 96 -5.04 13.29 20.10
N HIS A 97 -4.18 12.42 20.63
CA HIS A 97 -3.44 12.73 21.84
C HIS A 97 -2.52 13.95 21.65
N MET A 98 -1.83 14.08 20.52
CA MET A 98 -1.04 15.27 20.20
C MET A 98 -1.90 16.55 20.17
N GLN A 99 -3.11 16.46 19.60
CA GLN A 99 -4.07 17.56 19.61
C GLN A 99 -4.41 17.99 21.05
N HIS A 100 -4.64 17.04 21.97
CA HIS A 100 -4.93 17.34 23.37
C HIS A 100 -3.72 17.91 24.11
N TYR A 101 -2.55 17.28 23.96
CA TYR A 101 -1.32 17.74 24.60
C TYR A 101 -0.92 19.15 24.16
N GLY A 102 -1.08 19.49 22.88
CA GLY A 102 -0.82 20.84 22.38
C GLY A 102 -1.77 21.92 22.95
N LYS A 103 -2.87 21.52 23.61
CA LYS A 103 -3.76 22.40 24.37
C LYS A 103 -3.50 22.36 25.88
N CYS A 104 -2.40 21.74 26.30
CA CYS A 104 -2.10 21.46 27.70
C CYS A 104 -3.17 20.62 28.41
N HIS A 105 -3.83 19.73 27.68
CA HIS A 105 -4.70 18.72 28.28
C HIS A 105 -4.03 17.35 28.23
N GLY A 106 -4.40 16.45 29.14
CA GLY A 106 -3.95 15.07 29.15
C GLY A 106 -4.58 14.24 28.03
N GLU A 107 -4.33 12.94 28.09
CA GLU A 107 -4.69 12.00 27.03
C GLU A 107 -6.20 11.87 26.83
N ASP A 108 -6.95 12.05 27.93
CA ASP A 108 -8.41 12.07 27.98
C ASP A 108 -9.02 13.37 27.42
N GLY A 109 -8.20 14.36 27.09
CA GLY A 109 -8.63 15.68 26.64
C GLY A 109 -9.33 16.53 27.71
N ILE A 110 -9.33 16.09 28.98
CA ILE A 110 -10.04 16.74 30.09
C ILE A 110 -9.06 17.15 31.20
N SER A 111 -8.13 16.28 31.56
CA SER A 111 -7.15 16.57 32.60
C SER A 111 -6.20 17.69 32.16
N ASP A 112 -5.75 18.53 33.09
CA ASP A 112 -4.79 19.59 32.78
C ASP A 112 -3.35 19.10 32.89
N LEU A 113 -2.49 19.62 32.01
CA LEU A 113 -1.05 19.42 32.04
C LEU A 113 -0.34 20.77 32.17
N THR A 114 0.84 20.76 32.79
CA THR A 114 1.79 21.88 32.62
C THR A 114 2.38 21.87 31.20
N GLU A 115 2.87 23.02 30.72
CA GLU A 115 3.53 23.10 29.41
C GLU A 115 4.72 22.14 29.30
N ASP A 116 5.50 21.98 30.38
CA ASP A 116 6.65 21.06 30.41
C ASP A 116 6.22 19.59 30.30
N GLU A 117 5.09 19.21 30.91
CA GLU A 117 4.53 17.86 30.79
C GLU A 117 3.97 17.62 29.38
N ALA A 118 3.26 18.62 28.83
CA ALA A 118 2.74 18.59 27.47
C ALA A 118 3.88 18.42 26.45
N LEU A 119 4.96 19.20 26.55
CA LEU A 119 6.11 19.09 25.66
C LEU A 119 6.79 17.73 25.73
N LYS A 120 6.94 17.16 26.93
CA LYS A 120 7.50 15.80 27.09
C LYS A 120 6.62 14.75 26.42
N LYS A 121 5.30 14.83 26.64
CA LYS A 121 4.32 13.92 26.01
C LYS A 121 4.29 14.08 24.49
N LEU A 122 4.29 15.31 23.97
CA LEU A 122 4.35 15.60 22.53
C LEU A 122 5.62 15.04 21.89
N THR A 123 6.77 15.18 22.55
CA THR A 123 8.05 14.63 22.07
C THR A 123 8.01 13.10 21.95
N ALA A 124 7.47 12.42 22.97
CA ALA A 124 7.31 10.97 22.93
C ALA A 124 6.31 10.54 21.85
N THR A 125 5.14 11.18 21.82
CA THR A 125 4.05 10.83 20.90
C THR A 125 4.45 11.06 19.44
N LEU A 126 5.17 12.14 19.12
CA LEU A 126 5.65 12.38 17.75
C LEU A 126 6.62 11.28 17.28
N ARG A 127 7.45 10.75 18.18
CA ARG A 127 8.32 9.61 17.87
C ARG A 127 7.49 8.37 17.56
N ASP A 128 6.49 8.08 18.39
CA ASP A 128 5.66 6.90 18.27
C ASP A 128 4.78 6.95 17.00
N VAL A 129 4.16 8.09 16.73
CA VAL A 129 3.40 8.36 15.50
C VAL A 129 4.23 8.09 14.25
N LYS A 130 5.49 8.51 14.22
CA LYS A 130 6.39 8.25 13.08
C LYS A 130 6.70 6.77 12.90
N VAL A 131 6.74 5.99 13.98
CA VAL A 131 6.92 4.52 13.91
C VAL A 131 5.64 3.87 13.40
N GLN A 132 4.50 4.20 14.00
CA GLN A 132 3.18 3.70 13.61
C GLN A 132 2.86 4.00 12.13
N TYR A 133 3.21 5.20 11.66
CA TYR A 133 3.08 5.56 10.24
C TYR A 133 3.92 4.65 9.34
N ARG A 134 5.17 4.33 9.71
CA ARG A 134 6.01 3.43 8.90
C ARG A 134 5.45 2.02 8.84
N GLU A 135 4.88 1.53 9.94
CA GLU A 135 4.19 0.23 9.97
C GLU A 135 3.00 0.25 8.99
N ALA A 136 2.12 1.24 9.11
CA ALA A 136 0.94 1.38 8.24
C ALA A 136 1.31 1.59 6.77
N ALA A 137 2.26 2.47 6.48
CA ALA A 137 2.71 2.73 5.11
C ALA A 137 3.35 1.49 4.47
N LYS A 138 4.05 0.66 5.25
CA LYS A 138 4.56 -0.62 4.75
C LYS A 138 3.43 -1.58 4.39
N ALA A 139 2.43 -1.73 5.26
CA ALA A 139 1.30 -2.62 5.03
C ALA A 139 0.47 -2.19 3.81
N LEU A 140 0.14 -0.90 3.72
CA LEU A 140 -0.61 -0.34 2.59
C LEU A 140 0.16 -0.44 1.27
N LYS A 141 1.47 -0.16 1.25
CA LYS A 141 2.27 -0.32 0.02
C LYS A 141 2.30 -1.76 -0.45
N ALA A 142 2.52 -2.71 0.46
CA ALA A 142 2.53 -4.12 0.10
C ALA A 142 1.19 -4.57 -0.49
N PHE A 143 0.06 -4.12 0.07
CA PHE A 143 -1.27 -4.39 -0.47
C PHE A 143 -1.42 -3.95 -1.95
N TYR A 144 -1.01 -2.72 -2.27
CA TYR A 144 -1.11 -2.22 -3.65
C TYR A 144 -0.02 -2.80 -4.58
N ASP A 145 1.17 -3.13 -4.07
CA ASP A 145 2.24 -3.75 -4.87
C ASP A 145 1.90 -5.21 -5.26
N GLU A 146 1.21 -5.96 -4.39
CA GLU A 146 0.70 -7.31 -4.66
C GLU A 146 -0.37 -7.28 -5.76
N GLN A 147 -1.27 -6.31 -5.69
CA GLN A 147 -2.30 -6.14 -6.71
C GLN A 147 -1.72 -5.78 -8.10
N ASP A 148 -0.77 -4.84 -8.16
CA ASP A 148 -0.11 -4.48 -9.42
C ASP A 148 0.57 -5.70 -10.07
N ALA A 149 1.01 -6.68 -9.27
CA ALA A 149 1.64 -7.92 -9.75
C ALA A 149 0.63 -8.98 -10.22
N GLU A 150 -0.56 -9.04 -9.62
CA GLU A 150 -1.66 -9.92 -10.05
C GLU A 150 -2.24 -9.44 -11.39
N GLU A 151 -2.52 -8.14 -11.53
CA GLU A 151 -2.99 -7.53 -12.78
C GLU A 151 -1.99 -7.71 -13.92
N ALA A 152 -0.68 -7.60 -13.62
CA ALA A 152 0.37 -7.84 -14.62
C ALA A 152 0.48 -9.30 -15.05
N ASN A 153 0.16 -10.28 -14.19
CA ASN A 153 0.17 -11.69 -14.58
C ASN A 153 -1.06 -12.07 -15.40
N GLU A 154 -2.25 -11.56 -15.04
CA GLU A 154 -3.49 -11.81 -15.79
C GLU A 154 -3.43 -11.23 -17.22
N ALA A 155 -2.81 -10.06 -17.39
CA ALA A 155 -2.63 -9.46 -18.71
C ALA A 155 -1.66 -10.21 -19.65
N ASN A 156 -0.90 -11.19 -19.14
CA ASN A 156 0.04 -11.99 -19.95
C ASN A 156 -0.53 -13.36 -20.37
N ASP A 157 -1.68 -13.78 -19.84
CA ASP A 157 -2.30 -15.08 -20.16
C ASP A 157 -3.31 -15.02 -21.32
N ASP A 158 -3.62 -13.82 -21.87
CA ASP A 158 -4.60 -13.61 -22.95
C ASP A 158 -4.01 -13.58 -24.39
N ASP A 159 -2.69 -13.74 -24.57
CA ASP A 159 -2.00 -13.58 -25.87
C ASP A 159 -1.56 -14.90 -26.56
N ASP A 160 -1.96 -16.09 -26.07
CA ASP A 160 -1.43 -17.40 -26.51
C ASP A 160 -2.46 -18.30 -27.25
N ASP A 161 -3.34 -17.71 -28.08
CA ASP A 161 -4.33 -18.47 -28.87
C ASP A 161 -4.42 -17.99 -30.33
N ASP A 162 -3.29 -18.01 -31.07
CA ASP A 162 -3.31 -17.96 -32.55
C ASP A 162 -2.05 -18.60 -33.19
N GLU A 163 -1.94 -19.93 -33.15
CA GLU A 163 -1.16 -20.67 -34.16
C GLU A 163 -2.10 -21.55 -35.02
N GLU A 164 -2.46 -20.98 -36.17
CA GLU A 164 -3.21 -21.64 -37.24
C GLU A 164 -2.56 -22.95 -37.72
N GLN A 165 -3.37 -24.00 -37.72
CA GLN A 165 -3.07 -25.31 -38.30
C GLN A 165 -2.85 -25.22 -39.82
N GLN A 166 -1.62 -25.45 -40.29
CA GLN A 166 -1.37 -25.79 -41.69
C GLN A 166 -1.44 -27.31 -41.89
N GLN A 167 -2.47 -27.72 -42.65
CA GLN A 167 -2.78 -29.09 -43.01
C GLN A 167 -1.75 -29.69 -44.00
N ASP A 168 -1.16 -30.82 -43.60
CA ASP A 168 -0.42 -31.74 -44.46
C ASP A 168 -1.34 -32.35 -45.54
N VAL A 169 -0.96 -32.23 -46.81
CA VAL A 169 -1.60 -32.92 -47.95
C VAL A 169 -0.66 -34.00 -48.48
N PRO A 170 -1.06 -35.28 -48.60
CA PRO A 170 -0.20 -36.32 -49.16
C PRO A 170 -0.24 -36.28 -50.69
N LYS A 171 0.92 -36.21 -51.35
CA LYS A 171 1.03 -36.43 -52.81
C LYS A 171 1.31 -37.90 -53.08
N HIS A 172 0.40 -38.51 -53.84
CA HIS A 172 0.49 -39.86 -54.39
C HIS A 172 1.20 -39.82 -55.74
N ASP A 173 2.17 -40.71 -55.94
CA ASP A 173 2.90 -40.92 -57.19
C ASP A 173 1.99 -41.44 -58.31
N ALA A 174 2.28 -41.01 -59.55
CA ALA A 174 1.97 -41.78 -60.76
C ALA A 174 2.92 -41.36 -61.90
N GLU A 175 3.91 -42.22 -62.13
CA GLU A 175 4.74 -42.35 -63.32
C GLU A 175 3.92 -42.49 -64.61
N SER A 176 4.35 -41.84 -65.70
CA SER A 176 4.41 -42.46 -67.03
C SER A 176 5.30 -41.67 -68.01
N ASN A 177 6.33 -42.37 -68.48
CA ASN A 177 7.16 -42.19 -69.70
C ASN A 177 6.31 -41.84 -70.94
N ASP A 178 6.76 -41.28 -72.07
CA ASP A 178 8.02 -41.01 -72.81
C ASP A 178 7.55 -40.30 -74.13
N PRO A 179 8.35 -40.04 -75.20
CA PRO A 179 9.62 -39.33 -75.29
C PRO A 179 9.63 -38.26 -76.43
N ASP A 180 10.67 -37.43 -76.44
CA ASP A 180 11.42 -36.95 -77.62
C ASP A 180 10.72 -36.08 -78.72
N VAL A 181 11.25 -34.87 -78.94
CA VAL A 181 12.00 -34.50 -80.16
C VAL A 181 12.38 -33.00 -80.13
N ALA A 182 13.66 -32.78 -80.40
CA ALA A 182 14.47 -31.56 -80.33
C ALA A 182 14.10 -30.41 -81.34
N PRO A 183 14.61 -29.18 -81.12
CA PRO A 183 14.41 -27.97 -81.96
C PRO A 183 15.51 -27.86 -83.06
N PRO A 184 15.43 -26.97 -84.09
CA PRO A 184 15.71 -25.51 -84.02
C PRO A 184 14.86 -24.70 -85.05
N ALA A 185 14.93 -23.39 -85.32
CA ALA A 185 15.92 -22.31 -85.17
C ALA A 185 15.20 -20.94 -85.14
#